data_AF-A0A2Z3JE72-F1
#
_entry.id   AF-A0A2Z3JE72-F1
#
_cell.length_a   1.000
_cell.length_b   1.000
_cell.length_c   1.000
_cell.angle_alpha   90.00
_cell.angle_beta   90.00
_cell.angle_gamma   90.00
#
_symmetry.space_group_name_H-M   'P 1'
#
loop_
_entity.id
_entity.type
_entity.pdbx_description
1 polymer ?
#
loop_
_entity_poly.entity_id
_entity_poly.type
_entity_poly.pdbx_seq_one_letter_code
_entity_poly.pdbx_strand_id
1 'polypeptide(L)'
;MAARRFSPQARHRSFVAAMWVLGLACLGLLAYGLTLPLAWQQMLILWIVLTFIADEAGNWFGYSAIPLGVLPLVLGSTPPEQWWVIFPLIATSLLVCLVVKHAGGPFVLPFAAVLFVVPILAAAKLAPYLDTSIKFPANPQFQKLAFIAAGIGLLLSLIRQSVVALVQQRARRPRPATLPASTSTQRPVPLVSLKKED
;
A
#
# COMPACT_ATOMS: atom_id res chain seq x y z
N MET A 1 36.75 13.70 10.51
CA MET A 1 35.52 13.62 9.68
C MET A 1 34.30 13.66 10.59
N ALA A 2 33.64 14.81 10.73
CA ALA A 2 32.44 14.95 11.55
C ALA A 2 31.24 14.32 10.82
N ALA A 3 30.65 13.27 11.40
CA ALA A 3 29.42 12.68 10.90
C ALA A 3 28.31 13.74 10.93
N ARG A 4 27.89 14.25 9.76
CA ARG A 4 26.73 15.14 9.63
C ARG A 4 25.51 14.41 10.20
N ARG A 5 25.14 14.72 11.43
CA ARG A 5 23.88 14.29 12.02
C ARG A 5 22.77 15.03 11.28
N PHE A 6 22.21 14.39 10.26
CA PHE A 6 21.00 14.89 9.63
C PHE A 6 19.92 15.08 10.70
N SER A 7 19.32 16.26 10.73
CA SER A 7 18.17 16.51 11.58
C SER A 7 17.04 15.53 11.23
N PRO A 8 16.19 15.12 12.19
CA PRO A 8 15.06 14.23 11.94
C PRO A 8 14.16 14.71 10.78
N GLN A 9 14.00 16.03 10.63
CA GLN A 9 13.28 16.65 9.53
C GLN A 9 13.93 16.41 8.16
N ALA A 10 15.26 16.48 8.05
CA ALA A 10 15.97 16.23 6.80
C ALA A 10 15.84 14.77 6.35
N ARG A 11 15.91 13.81 7.29
CA ARG A 11 15.70 12.37 7.01
C ARG A 11 14.28 12.08 6.54
N HIS A 12 13.29 12.71 7.16
CA HIS A 12 11.90 12.55 6.75
C HIS A 12 11.67 13.11 5.34
N ARG A 13 12.18 14.31 5.03
CA ARG A 13 12.07 14.90 3.68
C ARG A 13 12.74 14.04 2.61
N SER A 14 13.94 13.52 2.86
CA SER A 14 14.62 12.62 1.91
C SER A 14 13.86 11.32 1.68
N PHE A 15 13.24 10.77 2.74
CA PHE A 15 12.39 9.59 2.62
C PHE A 15 11.14 9.87 1.78
N VAL A 16 10.42 10.95 2.06
CA VAL A 16 9.24 11.36 1.27
C VAL A 16 9.62 11.59 -0.19
N ALA A 17 10.74 12.27 -0.47
CA ALA A 17 11.23 12.48 -1.82
C ALA A 17 11.54 11.15 -2.53
N ALA A 18 12.20 10.20 -1.86
CA ALA A 18 12.48 8.89 -2.42
C ALA A 18 11.20 8.10 -2.74
N MET A 19 10.18 8.19 -1.88
CA MET A 19 8.86 7.58 -2.13
C MET A 19 8.15 8.23 -3.33
N TRP A 20 8.20 9.55 -3.47
CA TRP A 20 7.68 10.22 -4.66
C TRP A 20 8.37 9.77 -5.94
N VAL A 21 9.70 9.69 -5.93
CA VAL A 21 10.47 9.22 -7.08
C VAL A 21 10.11 7.77 -7.42
N LEU A 22 9.98 6.90 -6.42
CA LEU A 22 9.55 5.52 -6.63
C LEU A 22 8.15 5.45 -7.25
N GLY A 23 7.18 6.21 -6.72
CA GLY A 23 5.81 6.22 -7.23
C GLY A 23 5.73 6.70 -8.68
N LEU A 24 6.41 7.81 -9.00
CA LEU A 24 6.49 8.32 -10.37
C LEU A 24 7.22 7.37 -11.31
N ALA A 25 8.32 6.75 -10.86
CA ALA A 25 9.03 5.75 -11.64
C ALA A 25 8.15 4.52 -11.93
N CYS A 26 7.38 4.05 -10.96
CA CYS A 26 6.43 2.95 -11.16
C CYS A 26 5.33 3.31 -12.15
N LEU A 27 4.75 4.52 -12.05
CA LEU A 27 3.74 4.98 -13.02
C LEU A 27 4.32 5.12 -14.42
N GLY A 28 5.52 5.71 -14.56
CA GLY A 28 6.21 5.84 -15.84
C GLY A 28 6.55 4.49 -16.46
N LEU A 29 7.08 3.56 -15.66
CA LEU A 29 7.40 2.20 -16.10
C LEU A 29 6.14 1.43 -16.49
N LEU A 30 5.04 1.60 -15.76
CA LEU A 30 3.75 0.99 -16.07
C LEU A 30 3.21 1.53 -17.40
N ALA A 31 3.18 2.86 -17.56
CA ALA A 31 2.70 3.50 -18.78
C ALA A 31 3.54 3.05 -19.99
N TYR A 32 4.87 3.12 -19.87
CA TYR A 32 5.78 2.68 -20.93
C TYR A 32 5.61 1.18 -21.24
N GLY A 33 5.59 0.32 -20.22
CA GLY A 33 5.49 -1.12 -20.41
C GLY A 33 4.17 -1.56 -21.05
N LEU A 34 3.07 -0.85 -20.80
CA LEU A 34 1.78 -1.10 -21.46
C LEU A 34 1.72 -0.61 -22.91
N THR A 35 2.67 0.23 -23.36
CA THR A 35 2.80 0.60 -24.78
C THR A 35 3.65 -0.36 -25.59
N LEU A 36 4.40 -1.25 -24.94
CA LEU A 36 5.21 -2.26 -25.62
C LEU A 36 4.32 -3.40 -26.17
N PRO A 37 4.72 -4.07 -27.26
CA PRO A 37 3.99 -5.19 -27.84
C PRO A 37 4.20 -6.49 -27.03
N LEU A 38 3.87 -6.44 -25.74
CA LEU A 38 3.97 -7.57 -24.82
C LEU A 38 2.76 -8.49 -24.94
N ALA A 39 2.95 -9.75 -24.55
CA ALA A 39 1.81 -10.66 -24.40
C ALA A 39 0.90 -10.17 -23.26
N TRP A 40 -0.42 -10.36 -23.39
CA TRP A 40 -1.39 -9.89 -22.39
C TRP A 40 -1.09 -10.43 -20.98
N GLN A 41 -0.52 -11.63 -20.87
CA GLN A 41 -0.09 -12.23 -19.60
C GLN A 41 0.95 -11.36 -18.89
N GLN A 42 1.94 -10.86 -19.65
CA GLN A 42 3.01 -10.04 -19.12
C GLN A 42 2.47 -8.66 -18.74
N MET A 43 1.63 -8.06 -19.60
CA MET A 43 0.95 -6.79 -19.30
C MET A 43 0.12 -6.88 -18.02
N LEU A 44 -0.62 -7.97 -17.82
CA LEU A 44 -1.45 -8.21 -16.63
C LEU A 44 -0.60 -8.24 -15.35
N ILE A 45 0.46 -9.04 -15.35
CA ILE A 45 1.36 -9.15 -14.18
C ILE A 45 2.02 -7.81 -13.91
N LEU A 46 2.56 -7.17 -14.95
CA LEU A 46 3.20 -5.87 -14.87
C LEU A 46 2.25 -4.83 -14.24
N TRP A 47 1.00 -4.79 -14.72
CA TRP A 47 0.01 -3.84 -14.24
C TRP A 47 -0.35 -4.04 -12.78
N ILE A 48 -0.68 -5.27 -12.37
CA ILE A 48 -1.05 -5.57 -10.99
C ILE A 48 0.13 -5.30 -10.04
N VAL A 49 1.33 -5.81 -10.38
CA VAL A 49 2.51 -5.69 -9.51
C VAL A 49 2.95 -4.23 -9.38
N LEU A 50 3.06 -3.48 -10.49
CA LEU A 50 3.44 -2.08 -10.42
C LEU A 50 2.37 -1.22 -9.75
N THR A 51 1.09 -1.58 -9.85
CA THR A 51 0.02 -0.89 -9.09
C THR A 51 0.23 -1.03 -7.59
N PHE A 52 0.54 -2.24 -7.10
CA PHE A 52 0.82 -2.44 -5.67
C PHE A 52 2.12 -1.76 -5.22
N ILE A 53 3.18 -1.79 -6.03
CA ILE A 53 4.43 -1.10 -5.69
C ILE A 53 4.22 0.42 -5.66
N ALA A 54 3.49 0.96 -6.64
CA ALA A 54 3.11 2.37 -6.68
C ALA A 54 2.28 2.75 -5.44
N ASP A 55 1.32 1.91 -5.04
CA ASP A 55 0.53 2.11 -3.83
C ASP A 55 1.39 2.22 -2.55
N GLU A 56 2.48 1.45 -2.46
CA GLU A 56 3.40 1.54 -1.31
C GLU A 56 4.22 2.82 -1.28
N ALA A 57 4.51 3.41 -2.45
CA ALA A 57 5.19 4.69 -2.58
C ALA A 57 4.30 5.87 -2.14
N GLY A 58 2.98 5.66 -2.17
CA GLY A 58 1.99 6.60 -1.68
C GLY A 58 0.62 6.21 -2.22
N ASN A 59 -0.36 6.09 -1.34
CA ASN A 59 -1.70 5.57 -1.64
C ASN A 59 -2.31 6.11 -2.95
N TRP A 60 -2.10 7.40 -3.26
CA TRP A 60 -2.59 8.03 -4.49
C TRP A 60 -1.98 7.45 -5.77
N PHE A 61 -0.73 7.01 -5.76
CA PHE A 61 -0.09 6.41 -6.94
C PHE A 61 -0.73 5.07 -7.30
N GLY A 62 -1.18 4.28 -6.31
CA GLY A 62 -1.93 3.05 -6.55
C GLY A 62 -3.23 3.32 -7.31
N TYR A 63 -4.02 4.31 -6.86
CA TYR A 63 -5.23 4.71 -7.56
C TYR A 63 -4.96 5.28 -8.96
N SER A 64 -3.88 6.03 -9.13
CA SER A 64 -3.47 6.57 -10.43
C SER A 64 -2.98 5.48 -11.40
N ALA A 65 -2.47 4.35 -10.90
CA ALA A 65 -2.01 3.22 -11.72
C ALA A 65 -3.17 2.40 -12.31
N ILE A 66 -4.33 2.38 -11.65
CA ILE A 66 -5.53 1.67 -12.13
C ILE A 66 -5.97 2.17 -13.52
N PRO A 67 -6.25 3.47 -13.77
CA PRO A 67 -6.69 3.92 -15.08
C PRO A 67 -5.63 3.73 -16.17
N LEU A 68 -4.33 3.60 -15.84
CA LEU A 68 -3.30 3.30 -16.83
C LEU A 68 -3.50 1.94 -17.51
N GLY A 69 -4.27 1.02 -16.90
CA GLY A 69 -4.68 -0.23 -17.55
C GLY A 69 -5.50 -0.04 -18.83
N VAL A 70 -6.04 1.17 -19.08
CA VAL A 70 -6.76 1.49 -20.32
C VAL A 70 -5.81 1.70 -21.51
N LEU A 71 -4.51 1.94 -21.27
CA LEU A 71 -3.56 2.32 -22.31
C LEU A 71 -3.49 1.33 -23.48
N PRO A 72 -3.48 0.00 -23.28
CA PRO A 72 -3.49 -0.94 -24.39
C PRO A 72 -4.72 -0.80 -25.30
N LEU A 73 -5.87 -0.35 -24.76
CA LEU A 73 -7.11 -0.14 -25.54
C LEU A 73 -7.08 1.15 -26.37
N VAL A 74 -6.37 2.17 -25.89
CA VAL A 74 -6.36 3.51 -26.51
C VAL A 74 -5.16 3.69 -27.45
N LEU A 75 -4.00 3.16 -27.07
CA LEU A 75 -2.73 3.36 -27.77
C LEU A 75 -2.22 2.09 -28.47
N GLY A 76 -2.80 0.92 -28.16
CA GLY A 76 -2.40 -0.33 -28.80
C GLY A 76 -2.80 -0.32 -30.27
N SER A 77 -1.85 -0.56 -31.17
CA SER A 77 -2.14 -0.79 -32.59
C SER A 77 -3.02 -2.03 -32.80
N THR A 78 -2.89 -3.01 -31.91
CA THR A 78 -3.77 -4.18 -31.77
C THR A 78 -3.89 -4.53 -30.29
N PRO A 79 -4.88 -4.00 -29.56
CA PRO A 79 -5.14 -4.44 -28.20
C PRO A 79 -5.43 -5.94 -28.21
N PRO A 80 -4.87 -6.74 -27.27
CA PRO A 80 -5.29 -8.12 -27.12
C PRO A 80 -6.82 -8.14 -26.93
N GLU A 81 -7.55 -8.93 -27.71
CA GLU A 81 -9.02 -8.98 -27.64
C GLU A 81 -9.52 -9.22 -26.21
N GLN A 82 -8.75 -9.99 -25.44
CA GLN A 82 -9.03 -10.32 -24.06
C GLN A 82 -8.96 -9.10 -23.12
N TRP A 83 -8.25 -8.05 -23.51
CA TRP A 83 -8.00 -6.88 -22.66
C TRP A 83 -9.27 -6.09 -22.35
N TRP A 84 -10.26 -6.13 -23.24
CA TRP A 84 -11.60 -5.58 -23.01
C TRP A 84 -12.32 -6.21 -21.80
N VAL A 85 -12.01 -7.47 -21.50
CA VAL A 85 -12.55 -8.18 -20.33
C VAL A 85 -11.61 -8.03 -19.13
N ILE A 86 -10.30 -8.09 -19.35
CA ILE A 86 -9.28 -7.97 -18.30
C ILE A 86 -9.37 -6.62 -17.61
N PHE A 87 -9.40 -5.52 -18.37
CA PHE A 87 -9.35 -4.16 -17.83
C PHE A 87 -10.43 -3.90 -16.78
N PRO A 88 -11.74 -3.98 -17.08
CA PRO A 88 -12.77 -3.63 -16.11
C PRO A 88 -12.76 -4.57 -14.89
N LEU A 89 -12.45 -5.84 -15.12
CA LEU A 89 -12.44 -6.85 -14.06
C LEU A 89 -11.30 -6.62 -13.08
N ILE A 90 -10.07 -6.46 -13.59
CA ILE A 90 -8.89 -6.21 -12.76
C ILE A 90 -8.91 -4.82 -12.16
N ALA A 91 -9.35 -3.80 -12.89
CA ALA A 91 -9.50 -2.44 -12.34
C ALA A 91 -10.46 -2.42 -11.15
N THR A 92 -11.61 -3.09 -11.25
CA THR A 92 -12.58 -3.19 -10.16
C THR A 92 -11.99 -3.96 -8.97
N SER A 93 -11.37 -5.11 -9.22
CA SER A 93 -10.70 -5.90 -8.18
C SER A 93 -9.60 -5.13 -7.47
N LEU A 94 -8.75 -4.40 -8.21
CA LEU A 94 -7.70 -3.54 -7.66
C LEU A 94 -8.31 -2.41 -6.83
N LEU A 95 -9.34 -1.73 -7.34
CA LEU A 95 -9.98 -0.62 -6.65
C LEU A 95 -10.54 -1.06 -5.29
N VAL A 96 -11.34 -2.11 -5.26
CA VAL A 96 -11.92 -2.63 -4.01
C VAL A 96 -10.81 -3.08 -3.05
N CYS A 97 -9.79 -3.77 -3.56
CA CYS A 97 -8.65 -4.21 -2.77
C CYS A 97 -7.90 -3.03 -2.12
N LEU A 98 -7.58 -1.97 -2.89
CA LEU A 98 -6.88 -0.79 -2.40
C LEU A 98 -7.72 0.01 -1.40
N VAL A 99 -9.02 0.19 -1.66
CA VAL A 99 -9.94 0.87 -0.74
C VAL A 99 -9.96 0.16 0.61
N VAL A 100 -10.10 -1.15 0.61
CA VAL A 100 -10.16 -1.95 1.85
C VAL A 100 -8.82 -1.98 2.57
N LYS A 101 -7.72 -2.09 1.81
CA LYS A 101 -6.36 -1.99 2.34
C LYS A 101 -6.10 -0.66 3.04
N HIS A 102 -6.64 0.45 2.52
CA HIS A 102 -6.44 1.78 3.11
C HIS A 102 -7.42 2.09 4.25
N ALA A 103 -8.62 1.50 4.23
CA ALA A 103 -9.59 1.65 5.30
C ALA A 103 -9.21 0.91 6.59
N GLY A 104 -8.31 -0.08 6.51
CA GLY A 104 -8.05 -1.05 7.57
C GLY A 104 -6.63 -1.09 8.11
N GLY A 105 -6.48 -1.65 9.33
CA GLY A 105 -5.19 -2.06 9.89
C GLY A 105 -4.68 -3.38 9.28
N PRO A 106 -3.56 -3.94 9.78
CA PRO A 106 -2.90 -5.11 9.17
C PRO A 106 -3.76 -6.37 9.09
N PHE A 107 -4.77 -6.50 9.95
CA PHE A 107 -5.73 -7.61 9.93
C PHE A 107 -6.70 -7.56 8.74
N VAL A 108 -6.70 -6.48 7.97
CA VAL A 108 -7.61 -6.28 6.84
C VAL A 108 -7.01 -6.76 5.51
N LEU A 109 -5.70 -7.06 5.46
CA LEU A 109 -5.04 -7.59 4.26
C LEU A 109 -5.64 -8.91 3.73
N PRO A 110 -5.98 -9.91 4.57
CA PRO A 110 -6.66 -11.12 4.09
C PRO A 110 -8.01 -10.81 3.46
N PHE A 111 -8.76 -9.85 4.01
CA PHE A 111 -10.03 -9.40 3.44
C PHE A 111 -9.82 -8.69 2.10
N ALA A 112 -8.79 -7.84 1.98
CA ALA A 112 -8.41 -7.21 0.72
C ALA A 112 -8.05 -8.26 -0.36
N ALA A 113 -7.39 -9.35 0.03
CA ALA A 113 -7.09 -10.47 -0.87
C ALA A 113 -8.37 -11.16 -1.36
N VAL A 114 -9.29 -11.47 -0.44
CA VAL A 114 -10.59 -12.07 -0.79
C VAL A 114 -11.37 -11.14 -1.71
N LEU A 115 -11.42 -9.84 -1.42
CA LEU A 115 -12.15 -8.87 -2.22
C LEU A 115 -11.52 -8.58 -3.58
N PHE A 116 -10.22 -8.83 -3.76
CA PHE A 116 -9.61 -8.87 -5.10
C PHE A 116 -10.09 -10.07 -5.91
N VAL A 117 -10.19 -11.24 -5.27
CA VAL A 117 -10.55 -12.51 -5.91
C VAL A 117 -12.05 -12.59 -6.24
N VAL A 118 -12.91 -12.05 -5.38
CA VAL A 118 -14.38 -12.16 -5.50
C VAL A 118 -14.91 -11.67 -6.84
N PRO A 119 -14.59 -10.47 -7.35
CA PRO A 119 -15.07 -10.02 -8.65
C PRO A 119 -14.64 -10.95 -9.80
N ILE A 120 -13.42 -11.47 -9.75
CA ILE A 120 -12.88 -12.38 -10.78
C ILE A 120 -13.65 -13.70 -10.79
N LEU A 121 -13.88 -14.30 -9.62
CA LEU A 121 -14.63 -15.55 -9.51
C LEU A 121 -16.12 -15.35 -9.81
N ALA A 122 -16.70 -14.23 -9.37
CA ALA A 122 -18.07 -13.86 -9.67
C ALA A 122 -18.25 -13.72 -11.18
N ALA A 123 -17.36 -13.02 -11.88
CA ALA A 123 -17.40 -12.92 -13.35
C ALA A 123 -17.25 -14.29 -14.02
N ALA A 124 -16.35 -15.16 -13.53
CA ALA A 124 -16.19 -16.52 -14.04
C ALA A 124 -17.46 -17.38 -13.88
N LYS A 125 -18.23 -17.16 -12.81
CA LYS A 125 -19.48 -17.88 -12.55
C LYS A 125 -20.69 -17.26 -13.24
N LEU A 126 -20.72 -15.94 -13.39
CA LEU A 126 -21.83 -15.20 -13.98
C LEU A 126 -21.77 -15.13 -15.51
N ALA A 127 -20.58 -15.19 -16.11
CA ALA A 127 -20.42 -15.07 -17.57
C ALA A 127 -21.32 -16.05 -18.35
N PRO A 128 -21.41 -17.37 -18.02
CA PRO A 128 -22.27 -18.30 -18.74
C PRO A 128 -23.77 -17.98 -18.66
N TYR A 129 -24.22 -17.25 -17.64
CA TYR A 129 -25.62 -16.84 -17.48
C TYR A 129 -25.96 -15.59 -18.30
N LEU A 130 -24.97 -14.75 -18.60
CA LEU A 130 -25.14 -13.56 -19.42
C LEU A 130 -24.99 -13.88 -20.90
N ASP A 131 -23.93 -14.60 -21.25
CA ASP A 131 -23.63 -15.04 -22.61
C ASP A 131 -22.69 -16.25 -22.58
N THR A 132 -23.13 -17.35 -23.19
CA THR A 132 -22.37 -18.61 -23.25
C THR A 132 -21.12 -18.53 -24.14
N SER A 133 -21.00 -17.49 -24.96
CA SER A 133 -19.80 -17.20 -25.75
C SER A 133 -18.64 -16.64 -24.91
N ILE A 134 -18.93 -16.02 -23.74
CA ILE A 134 -17.94 -15.37 -22.88
C ILE A 134 -17.27 -16.40 -21.97
N LYS A 135 -16.13 -16.95 -22.42
CA LYS A 135 -15.37 -17.97 -21.68
C LYS A 135 -14.13 -17.42 -20.97
N PHE A 136 -13.70 -16.22 -21.31
CA PHE A 136 -12.41 -15.68 -20.85
C PHE A 136 -12.29 -15.51 -19.32
N PRO A 137 -13.29 -15.02 -18.58
CA PRO A 137 -13.18 -14.89 -17.11
C PRO A 137 -12.94 -16.21 -16.39
N ALA A 138 -13.39 -17.33 -16.98
CA ALA A 138 -13.18 -18.69 -16.47
C ALA A 138 -11.83 -19.30 -16.91
N ASN A 139 -10.99 -18.56 -17.64
CA ASN A 139 -9.69 -19.03 -18.10
C ASN A 139 -8.75 -19.30 -16.90
N PRO A 140 -8.29 -20.55 -16.69
CA PRO A 140 -7.44 -20.89 -15.55
C PRO A 140 -6.11 -20.13 -15.54
N GLN A 141 -5.54 -19.86 -16.72
CA GLN A 141 -4.28 -19.13 -16.84
C GLN A 141 -4.45 -17.66 -16.44
N PHE A 142 -5.54 -17.01 -16.84
CA PHE A 142 -5.86 -15.65 -16.41
C PHE A 142 -5.98 -15.56 -14.88
N GLN A 143 -6.79 -16.43 -14.27
CA GLN A 143 -7.00 -16.46 -12.82
C GLN A 143 -5.70 -16.72 -12.07
N LYS A 144 -4.92 -17.72 -12.51
CA LYS A 144 -3.62 -18.05 -11.90
C LYS A 144 -2.67 -16.86 -11.91
N LEU A 145 -2.53 -16.18 -13.05
CA LEU A 145 -1.62 -15.03 -13.17
C LEU A 145 -2.10 -13.84 -12.35
N ALA A 146 -3.40 -13.53 -12.37
CA ALA A 146 -3.97 -12.45 -11.58
C ALA A 146 -3.76 -12.68 -10.07
N PHE A 147 -3.99 -13.91 -9.60
CA PHE A 147 -3.83 -14.26 -8.18
C PHE A 147 -2.37 -14.29 -7.74
N ILE A 148 -1.45 -14.78 -8.57
CA ILE A 148 -0.01 -14.74 -8.27
C ILE A 148 0.46 -13.29 -8.20
N ALA A 149 0.11 -12.45 -9.17
CA ALA A 149 0.50 -11.05 -9.20
C ALA A 149 -0.05 -10.27 -7.99
N ALA A 150 -1.33 -10.47 -7.65
CA ALA A 150 -1.93 -9.87 -6.47
C ALA A 150 -1.32 -10.40 -5.17
N GLY A 151 -1.02 -11.70 -5.11
CA GLY A 151 -0.34 -12.33 -3.98
C GLY A 151 1.03 -11.71 -3.71
N ILE A 152 1.82 -11.43 -4.77
CA ILE A 152 3.11 -10.73 -4.64
C ILE A 152 2.90 -9.32 -4.09
N GLY A 153 1.97 -8.54 -4.65
CA GLY A 153 1.71 -7.17 -4.19
C GLY A 153 1.21 -7.09 -2.74
N LEU A 154 0.33 -8.02 -2.35
CA LEU A 154 -0.19 -8.10 -0.99
C LEU A 154 0.86 -8.60 0.02
N LEU A 155 1.74 -9.50 -0.39
CA LEU A 155 2.85 -9.95 0.45
C LEU A 155 3.82 -8.79 0.74
N LEU A 156 4.14 -7.97 -0.26
CA LEU A 156 4.94 -6.75 -0.07
C LEU A 156 4.25 -5.79 0.91
N SER A 157 2.93 -5.62 0.77
CA SER A 157 2.12 -4.82 1.67
C SER A 157 2.18 -5.34 3.11
N LEU A 158 2.07 -6.65 3.31
CA LEU A 158 2.13 -7.31 4.61
C LEU A 158 3.49 -7.14 5.29
N ILE A 159 4.58 -7.32 4.54
CA ILE A 159 5.95 -7.14 5.04
C ILE A 159 6.13 -5.70 5.55
N ARG A 160 5.73 -4.71 4.74
CA ARG A 160 5.83 -3.30 5.16
C ARG A 160 5.00 -3.01 6.40
N GLN A 161 3.73 -3.41 6.42
CA GLN A 161 2.85 -3.16 7.56
C GLN A 161 3.39 -3.82 8.84
N SER A 162 3.98 -5.02 8.73
CA SER A 162 4.64 -5.71 9.83
C SER A 162 5.86 -4.93 10.33
N VAL A 163 6.71 -4.44 9.44
CA VAL A 163 7.89 -3.62 9.82
C VAL A 163 7.45 -2.33 10.52
N VAL A 164 6.44 -1.64 9.99
CA VAL A 164 5.91 -0.41 10.60
C VAL A 164 5.34 -0.69 11.98
N ALA A 165 4.53 -1.76 12.13
CA ALA A 165 3.97 -2.17 13.41
C ALA A 165 5.07 -2.49 14.43
N LEU A 166 6.10 -3.24 14.04
CA LEU A 166 7.23 -3.59 14.90
C LEU A 166 8.04 -2.36 15.33
N VAL A 167 8.30 -1.43 14.42
CA VAL A 167 9.02 -0.17 14.74
C VAL A 167 8.19 0.69 15.70
N GLN A 168 6.89 0.82 15.48
CA GLN A 168 6.01 1.57 16.38
C GLN A 168 5.89 0.91 17.76
N GLN A 169 5.79 -0.42 17.83
CA GLN A 169 5.80 -1.14 19.10
C GLN A 169 7.10 -0.91 19.88
N ARG A 170 8.25 -0.89 19.19
CA ARG A 170 9.54 -0.56 19.82
C ARG A 170 9.59 0.87 20.34
N ALA A 171 9.05 1.83 19.59
CA ALA A 171 9.00 3.24 19.99
C ALA A 171 8.04 3.48 21.18
N ARG A 172 7.00 2.66 21.33
CA ARG A 172 6.02 2.72 22.43
C ARG A 172 6.44 1.94 23.69
N ARG A 173 7.58 1.26 23.69
CA ARG A 173 8.07 0.60 24.92
C ARG A 173 8.28 1.67 25.99
N PRO A 174 7.63 1.55 27.17
CA PRO A 174 7.82 2.49 28.25
C PRO A 174 9.32 2.60 28.53
N ARG A 175 9.85 3.82 28.42
CA ARG A 175 11.19 4.10 28.95
C ARG A 175 11.10 3.74 30.43
N PRO A 176 11.93 2.83 30.97
CA PRO A 176 11.86 2.47 32.38
C PRO A 176 11.91 3.78 33.16
N ALA A 177 10.86 4.03 33.94
CA ALA A 177 10.73 5.23 34.75
C ALA A 177 12.03 5.33 35.54
N THR A 178 12.82 6.37 35.26
CA THR A 178 13.94 6.72 36.12
C THR A 178 13.29 6.98 37.47
N LEU A 179 13.47 6.04 38.41
CA LEU A 179 12.91 6.11 39.74
C LEU A 179 13.18 7.52 40.26
N PRO A 180 12.16 8.31 40.65
CA PRO A 180 12.43 9.56 41.33
C PRO A 180 13.23 9.19 42.57
N ALA A 181 14.46 9.71 42.67
CA ALA A 181 15.26 9.61 43.87
C ALA A 181 14.46 10.28 44.99
N SER A 182 13.70 9.49 45.74
CA SER A 182 13.09 9.96 46.96
C SER A 182 14.20 10.12 47.99
N THR A 183 14.08 11.20 48.76
CA THR A 183 14.68 11.40 50.09
C THR A 183 16.00 12.16 50.13
N SER A 184 15.92 13.50 50.24
CA SER A 184 16.62 14.18 51.34
C SER A 184 15.85 15.41 51.83
N THR A 185 15.21 15.23 52.98
CA THR A 185 15.20 16.16 54.12
C THR A 185 14.68 17.58 53.91
N GLN A 186 13.35 17.75 54.03
CA GLN A 186 12.77 19.02 54.48
C GLN A 186 13.20 19.30 55.93
N ARG A 187 13.91 20.41 56.13
CA ARG A 187 14.26 20.96 57.45
C ARG A 187 13.12 21.89 57.89
N PRO A 188 12.52 21.74 59.09
CA PRO A 188 11.53 22.70 59.57
C PRO A 188 12.21 24.04 59.92
N VAL A 189 11.73 25.13 59.33
CA VAL A 189 12.12 26.51 59.69
C VAL A 189 11.19 26.98 60.83
N PRO A 190 11.71 27.52 61.94
CA PRO A 190 10.88 27.95 63.05
C PRO A 190 10.14 29.26 62.70
N LEU A 191 8.87 29.33 63.10
CA LEU A 191 8.01 30.51 63.05
C LEU A 191 8.60 31.65 63.90
N VAL A 192 9.09 32.70 63.25
CA VAL A 192 9.33 33.99 63.91
C VAL A 192 8.02 34.76 63.89
N SER A 193 7.44 34.88 65.09
CA SER A 193 6.31 35.76 65.40
C SER A 193 6.75 37.21 65.24
N LEU A 194 6.13 37.95 64.32
CA LEU A 194 6.24 39.41 64.28
C LEU A 194 4.93 40.05 64.75
N LYS A 195 5.10 40.62 65.94
CA LYS A 195 4.26 41.47 66.76
C LYS A 195 3.64 42.63 65.96
N LYS A 196 2.36 42.86 66.20
CA LYS A 196 1.56 44.01 65.75
C LYS A 196 1.78 45.14 66.75
N GLU A 197 2.26 46.29 66.30
CA GLU A 197 2.21 47.55 67.05
C GLU A 197 1.52 48.58 66.16
N ASP A 198 0.61 49.31 66.80
CA ASP A 198 -0.32 50.30 66.24
C ASP A 198 0.38 51.59 65.76
#